data_AF-A0A102UTG7-F1
#
_entry.id   AF-A0A102UTG7-F1
#
_cell.length_a   1.000
_cell.length_b   1.000
_cell.length_c   1.000
_cell.angle_alpha   90.00
_cell.angle_beta   90.00
_cell.angle_gamma   90.00
#
_symmetry.space_group_name_H-M   'P 1'
#
loop_
_entity.id
_entity.type
_entity.pdbx_description
1 polymer ?
#
loop_
_entity_poly.entity_id
_entity_poly.type
_entity_poly.pdbx_seq_one_letter_code
_entity_poly.pdbx_strand_id
1 'polypeptide(L)'
;MDDYLIECQSAEFDALARVICDLFPEQTRFAESSDARGRFLSVHWLAMRFGATPKRMTLDIRIVPAAFARYLALKPMQRARSHAVLHAYTEAMLGSLEERHAAGEAVERDAELELDEDFA
;
A
#
# COMPACT_ATOMS: atom_id res chain seq x y z
N MET A 1 -5.94 -14.17 -15.31
CA MET A 1 -6.99 -14.37 -14.29
C MET A 1 -6.39 -13.71 -13.08
N ASP A 2 -6.85 -12.51 -12.71
CA ASP A 2 -6.16 -11.70 -11.70
C ASP A 2 -6.19 -12.42 -10.34
N ASP A 3 -5.02 -12.83 -9.85
CA ASP A 3 -4.85 -13.52 -8.56
C ASP A 3 -5.00 -12.58 -7.34
N TYR A 4 -5.33 -11.30 -7.58
CA TYR A 4 -5.51 -10.25 -6.57
C TYR A 4 -6.97 -9.82 -6.46
N LEU A 5 -7.43 -9.56 -5.23
CA LEU A 5 -8.77 -9.03 -4.97
C LEU A 5 -8.71 -7.50 -4.82
N ILE A 6 -8.94 -6.76 -5.90
CA ILE A 6 -9.00 -5.29 -5.88
C ILE A 6 -10.45 -4.83 -5.80
N GLU A 7 -10.83 -4.26 -4.66
CA GLU A 7 -12.17 -3.77 -4.32
C GLU A 7 -12.15 -2.26 -4.04
N CYS A 8 -11.57 -1.49 -4.96
CA CYS A 8 -11.57 -0.03 -4.91
C CYS A 8 -12.80 0.51 -5.65
N GLN A 9 -13.56 1.43 -5.01
CA GLN A 9 -14.72 2.04 -5.65
C GLN A 9 -14.31 3.10 -6.67
N SER A 10 -13.20 3.76 -6.43
CA SER A 10 -12.69 4.86 -7.23
C SER A 10 -11.55 4.40 -8.14
N ALA A 11 -11.57 4.87 -9.40
CA ALA A 11 -10.58 4.48 -10.40
C ALA A 11 -9.15 4.88 -10.03
N GLU A 12 -8.99 5.97 -9.28
CA GLU A 12 -7.69 6.41 -8.79
C GLU A 12 -7.09 5.43 -7.77
N PHE A 13 -7.90 4.84 -6.88
CA PHE A 13 -7.43 3.86 -5.90
C PHE A 13 -7.22 2.49 -6.53
N ASP A 14 -8.05 2.08 -7.50
CA ASP A 14 -7.80 0.88 -8.31
C ASP A 14 -6.44 0.97 -9.04
N ALA A 15 -6.15 2.13 -9.65
CA ALA A 15 -4.87 2.37 -10.30
C ALA A 15 -3.69 2.30 -9.34
N LEU A 16 -3.82 2.87 -8.13
CA LEU A 16 -2.76 2.81 -7.11
C LEU A 16 -2.57 1.38 -6.57
N ALA A 17 -3.64 0.62 -6.39
CA ALA A 17 -3.55 -0.79 -5.99
C ALA A 17 -2.78 -1.62 -7.03
N ARG A 18 -3.05 -1.40 -8.33
CA ARG A 18 -2.34 -2.07 -9.43
C ARG A 18 -0.86 -1.72 -9.52
N VAL A 19 -0.44 -0.57 -8.99
CA VAL A 19 0.97 -0.15 -8.98
C VAL A 19 1.80 -0.97 -8.00
N ILE A 20 1.19 -1.48 -6.93
CA ILE A 20 1.90 -2.16 -5.84
C ILE A 20 1.49 -3.62 -5.67
N CYS A 21 0.54 -4.13 -6.45
CA CYS A 21 -0.03 -5.45 -6.18
C CYS A 21 1.00 -6.58 -6.28
N ASP A 22 2.00 -6.42 -7.17
CA ASP A 22 3.09 -7.36 -7.38
C ASP A 22 4.09 -7.43 -6.22
N LEU A 23 4.06 -6.46 -5.29
CA LEU A 23 4.84 -6.51 -4.05
C LEU A 23 4.27 -7.49 -3.02
N PHE A 24 3.02 -7.94 -3.22
CA PHE A 24 2.29 -8.78 -2.28
C PHE A 24 2.06 -10.18 -2.84
N PRO A 25 1.88 -11.19 -1.97
CA PRO A 25 1.54 -12.53 -2.43
C PRO A 25 0.19 -12.56 -3.16
N GLU A 26 0.01 -13.59 -3.99
CA GLU A 26 -1.29 -13.96 -4.57
C GLU A 26 -2.35 -14.08 -3.46
N GLN A 27 -3.60 -13.73 -3.76
CA GLN A 27 -4.74 -13.63 -2.82
C GLN A 27 -4.70 -12.42 -1.87
N THR A 28 -3.84 -11.42 -2.12
CA THR A 28 -3.88 -10.15 -1.39
C THR A 28 -5.12 -9.34 -1.77
N ARG A 29 -5.74 -8.75 -0.75
CA ARG A 29 -6.92 -7.88 -0.88
C ARG A 29 -6.50 -6.41 -0.80
N PHE A 30 -6.91 -5.64 -1.79
CA PHE A 30 -6.74 -4.18 -1.86
C PHE A 30 -8.11 -3.53 -1.78
N ALA A 31 -8.35 -2.70 -0.79
CA ALA A 31 -9.65 -2.05 -0.59
C ALA A 31 -9.48 -0.55 -0.38
N GLU A 32 -10.34 0.24 -1.03
CA GLU A 32 -10.49 1.65 -0.70
C GLU A 32 -11.26 1.77 0.63
N SER A 33 -10.68 2.49 1.59
CA SER A 33 -11.28 2.73 2.90
C SER A 33 -11.26 4.23 3.22
N SER A 34 -12.03 4.64 4.23
CA SER A 34 -12.08 6.05 4.65
C SER A 34 -12.34 6.19 6.13
N ASP A 35 -11.76 7.23 6.72
CA ASP A 35 -11.98 7.64 8.11
C ASP A 35 -11.95 9.17 8.24
N ALA A 36 -11.80 9.68 9.48
CA ALA A 36 -11.75 11.11 9.75
C ALA A 36 -10.55 11.86 9.10
N ARG A 37 -9.45 11.15 8.75
CA ARG A 37 -8.28 11.72 8.08
C ARG A 37 -8.41 11.72 6.56
N GLY A 38 -9.36 10.97 6.01
CA GLY A 38 -9.66 10.92 4.58
C GLY A 38 -9.71 9.50 4.03
N ARG A 39 -9.60 9.39 2.70
CA ARG A 39 -9.59 8.11 1.98
C ARG A 39 -8.17 7.53 1.95
N PHE A 40 -8.05 6.21 2.01
CA PHE A 40 -6.78 5.50 2.00
C PHE A 40 -6.93 4.12 1.34
N LEU A 41 -5.80 3.55 0.92
CA LEU A 41 -5.74 2.20 0.38
C LEU A 41 -5.36 1.24 1.50
N SER A 42 -6.24 0.32 1.86
CA SER A 42 -5.95 -0.73 2.82
C SER A 42 -5.58 -2.01 2.10
N VAL A 43 -4.43 -2.59 2.47
CA VAL A 43 -3.90 -3.83 1.90
C VAL A 43 -3.91 -4.90 2.95
N HIS A 44 -4.63 -6.01 2.71
CA HIS A 44 -4.69 -7.15 3.61
C HIS A 44 -4.04 -8.38 2.96
N TRP A 45 -3.01 -8.91 3.60
CA TRP A 45 -2.30 -10.08 3.08
C TRP A 45 -1.97 -11.10 4.18
N LEU A 46 -1.67 -12.32 3.74
CA LEU A 46 -1.08 -13.37 4.57
C LEU A 46 0.43 -13.32 4.40
N ALA A 47 1.10 -12.81 5.42
CA ALA A 47 2.53 -12.70 5.44
C ALA A 47 3.16 -14.05 5.84
N MET A 48 3.51 -14.85 4.84
CA MET A 48 4.23 -16.12 5.00
C MET A 48 5.72 -15.92 5.32
N ARG A 49 6.25 -14.71 5.10
CA ARG A 49 7.66 -14.36 5.30
C ARG A 49 8.03 -14.15 6.78
N PHE A 50 7.05 -14.02 7.67
CA PHE A 50 7.23 -13.85 9.13
C PHE A 50 7.20 -15.17 9.91
N GLY A 51 7.76 -16.25 9.34
CA GLY A 51 7.93 -17.54 10.01
C GLY A 51 6.91 -18.61 9.60
N ALA A 52 6.89 -19.73 10.34
CA ALA A 52 6.18 -20.96 9.97
C ALA A 52 4.65 -20.87 10.03
N THR A 53 4.09 -19.85 10.70
CA THR A 53 2.65 -19.65 10.82
C THR A 53 2.22 -18.41 10.04
N PRO A 54 1.27 -18.52 9.09
CA PRO A 54 0.77 -17.38 8.34
C PRO A 54 0.24 -16.30 9.28
N LYS A 55 0.73 -15.06 9.12
CA LYS A 55 0.26 -13.91 9.88
C LYS A 55 -0.58 -13.01 8.98
N ARG A 56 -1.84 -12.76 9.37
CA ARG A 56 -2.66 -11.73 8.72
C ARG A 56 -2.11 -10.36 9.07
N MET A 57 -1.87 -9.56 8.04
CA MET A 57 -1.37 -8.19 8.15
C MET A 57 -2.22 -7.22 7.36
N THR A 58 -2.20 -5.99 7.83
CA THR A 58 -2.84 -4.83 7.22
C THR A 58 -1.79 -3.74 7.02
N LEU A 59 -1.79 -3.11 5.84
CA LEU A 59 -1.01 -1.91 5.56
C LEU A 59 -1.97 -0.85 5.04
N ASP A 60 -2.13 0.22 5.79
CA ASP A 60 -2.91 1.38 5.40
C ASP A 60 -2.00 2.41 4.74
N ILE A 61 -2.17 2.61 3.43
CA ILE A 61 -1.43 3.59 2.64
C ILE A 61 -2.26 4.86 2.57
N ARG A 62 -1.81 5.88 3.30
CA ARG A 62 -2.48 7.17 3.44
C ARG A 62 -1.76 8.24 2.64
N ILE A 63 -2.40 8.76 1.62
CA ILE A 63 -1.88 9.92 0.87
C ILE A 63 -2.46 11.17 1.51
N VAL A 64 -1.59 12.09 1.96
CA VAL A 64 -2.02 13.37 2.54
C VAL A 64 -2.93 14.09 1.53
N PRO A 65 -4.08 14.67 1.95
CA PRO A 65 -5.08 15.21 1.03
C PRO A 65 -4.53 16.22 0.00
N ALA A 66 -3.57 17.04 0.40
CA ALA A 66 -2.91 18.00 -0.50
C ALA A 66 -2.09 17.31 -1.59
N ALA A 67 -1.32 16.28 -1.25
CA ALA A 67 -0.56 15.49 -2.22
C ALA A 67 -1.49 14.71 -3.15
N PHE A 68 -2.57 14.15 -2.59
CA PHE A 68 -3.56 13.44 -3.39
C PHE A 68 -4.27 14.35 -4.40
N ALA A 69 -4.64 15.57 -4.00
CA ALA A 69 -5.20 16.56 -4.90
C ALA A 69 -4.24 16.91 -6.06
N ARG A 70 -2.93 17.05 -5.78
CA ARG A 70 -1.92 17.26 -6.82
C ARG A 70 -1.82 16.08 -7.77
N TYR A 71 -1.77 14.85 -7.25
CA TYR A 71 -1.79 13.63 -8.06
C TYR A 71 -3.01 13.55 -9.00
N LEU A 72 -4.19 13.90 -8.49
CA LEU A 72 -5.41 13.91 -9.30
C LEU A 72 -5.37 14.96 -10.42
N ALA A 73 -4.72 16.10 -10.18
CA ALA A 73 -4.53 17.16 -11.17
C ALA A 73 -3.50 16.81 -12.27
N LEU A 74 -2.63 15.82 -12.05
CA LEU A 74 -1.65 15.36 -13.04
C LEU A 74 -2.34 14.65 -14.22
N LYS A 75 -1.85 14.90 -15.43
CA LYS A 75 -2.21 14.09 -16.60
C LYS A 75 -1.67 12.66 -16.41
N PRO A 76 -2.30 11.62 -17.00
CA PRO A 76 -1.85 10.23 -16.85
C PRO A 76 -0.35 10.01 -17.11
N MET A 77 0.21 10.66 -18.14
CA MET A 77 1.64 10.56 -18.48
C MET A 77 2.58 11.12 -17.39
N GLN A 78 2.07 11.99 -16.51
CA GLN A 78 2.85 12.62 -15.43
C GLN A 78 2.77 11.84 -14.11
N ARG A 79 1.89 10.84 -14.01
CA ARG A 79 1.68 10.04 -12.79
C ARG A 79 2.76 8.98 -12.54
N ALA A 80 3.61 8.70 -13.54
CA ALA A 80 4.66 7.69 -13.45
C ALA A 80 5.61 7.91 -12.27
N ARG A 81 5.93 9.18 -11.95
CA ARG A 81 6.75 9.50 -10.78
C ARG A 81 6.04 9.13 -9.48
N SER A 82 4.78 9.51 -9.31
CA SER A 82 3.97 9.18 -8.12
C SER A 82 3.83 7.67 -7.95
N HIS A 83 3.69 6.93 -9.05
CA HIS A 83 3.64 5.47 -9.03
C HIS A 83 4.97 4.85 -8.57
N ALA A 84 6.10 5.35 -9.08
CA ALA A 84 7.41 4.90 -8.65
C ALA A 84 7.66 5.18 -7.15
N VAL A 85 7.24 6.34 -6.65
CA VAL A 85 7.34 6.69 -5.23
C VAL A 85 6.49 5.77 -4.36
N LEU A 86 5.22 5.56 -4.73
CA LEU A 86 4.33 4.64 -4.02
C LEU A 86 4.91 3.22 -3.96
N HIS A 87 5.42 2.71 -5.08
CA HIS A 87 6.04 1.39 -5.14
C HIS A 87 7.28 1.31 -4.23
N ALA A 88 8.22 2.25 -4.36
CA ALA A 88 9.46 2.26 -3.59
C ALA A 88 9.21 2.37 -2.08
N TYR A 89 8.26 3.21 -1.65
CA TYR A 89 7.94 3.39 -0.23
C TYR A 89 7.22 2.18 0.34
N THR A 90 6.36 1.54 -0.45
CA THR A 90 5.68 0.29 -0.07
C THR A 90 6.69 -0.85 0.08
N GLU A 91 7.60 -1.00 -0.88
CA GLU A 91 8.67 -2.00 -0.85
C GLU A 91 9.59 -1.78 0.36
N ALA A 92 10.01 -0.54 0.62
CA ALA A 92 10.83 -0.19 1.78
C ALA A 92 10.10 -0.48 3.11
N MET A 93 8.80 -0.21 3.20
CA MET A 93 8.00 -0.55 4.37
C MET A 93 7.95 -2.07 4.61
N LEU A 94 7.70 -2.86 3.56
CA LEU A 94 7.70 -4.33 3.67
C LEU A 94 9.07 -4.86 4.10
N GLY A 95 10.16 -4.35 3.51
CA GLY A 95 11.53 -4.68 3.90
C GLY A 95 11.82 -4.38 5.37
N SER A 96 11.42 -3.20 5.85
CA SER A 96 11.56 -2.81 7.26
C SER A 96 10.80 -3.75 8.21
N LEU A 97 9.58 -4.16 7.84
CA LEU A 97 8.83 -5.14 8.63
C LEU A 97 9.57 -6.49 8.69
N GLU A 98 10.14 -6.95 7.56
CA GLU A 98 10.97 -8.17 7.46
C GLU A 98 12.22 -8.10 8.32
N GLU A 99 12.94 -6.98 8.30
CA GLU A 99 14.13 -6.74 9.11
C GLU A 99 13.81 -6.76 10.61
N ARG A 100 12.75 -6.07 11.05
CA ARG A 100 12.31 -6.10 12.45
C ARG A 100 11.99 -7.51 12.92
N HIS A 101 11.26 -8.27 12.10
CA HIS A 101 10.99 -9.67 12.42
C HIS A 101 12.28 -10.49 12.53
N ALA A 102 13.21 -10.33 11.59
CA ALA A 102 14.50 -11.03 11.61
C ALA A 102 15.34 -10.67 12.84
N ALA A 103 15.22 -9.44 13.36
CA ALA A 103 15.81 -8.99 14.61
C ALA A 103 15.11 -9.55 15.87
N GLY A 104 14.00 -10.28 15.71
CA GLY A 104 13.21 -10.82 16.82
C GLY A 104 12.27 -9.80 17.46
N GLU A 105 12.07 -8.64 16.82
CA GLU A 105 11.15 -7.61 17.30
C GLU A 105 9.69 -7.99 17.05
N ALA A 106 8.81 -7.45 17.89
CA ALA A 106 7.38 -7.60 17.69
C ALA A 106 6.91 -6.76 16.50
N VAL A 107 6.58 -7.42 15.40
CA VAL A 107 5.96 -6.76 14.24
C VAL A 107 4.46 -6.59 14.49
N GLU A 108 3.99 -5.34 14.48
CA GLU A 108 2.56 -5.02 14.55
C GLU A 108 1.81 -5.59 13.35
N ARG A 109 0.55 -6.00 13.56
CA ARG A 109 -0.29 -6.55 12.49
C ARG A 109 -0.82 -5.47 11.57
N ASP A 110 -1.03 -4.29 12.11
CA ASP A 110 -1.54 -3.13 11.41
C ASP A 110 -0.40 -2.13 11.30
N ALA A 111 0.02 -1.85 10.07
CA ALA A 111 1.04 -0.87 9.75
C ALA A 111 0.42 0.28 8.96
N GLU A 112 1.00 1.46 9.09
CA GLU A 112 0.59 2.65 8.34
C GLU A 112 1.77 3.20 7.55
N LEU A 113 1.53 3.51 6.28
CA LEU A 113 2.46 4.25 5.41
C LEU A 113 1.79 5.56 5.03
N GLU A 114 2.35 6.68 5.49
CA GLU A 114 1.92 8.01 5.07
C GLU A 114 2.77 8.50 3.89
N LEU A 115 2.11 9.01 2.85
CA LEU A 115 2.70 9.58 1.65
C LEU A 115 2.34 11.07 1.57
N ASP A 116 3.35 11.92 1.54
CA ASP A 116 3.22 13.36 1.65
C ASP A 116 3.70 14.09 0.38
N GLU A 117 4.57 15.09 0.49
CA GLU A 117 5.05 15.91 -0.62
C GLU A 117 5.87 15.10 -1.64
N ASP A 118 6.55 14.04 -1.22
CA ASP A 118 7.37 13.22 -2.12
C ASP A 118 6.53 12.49 -3.19
N PHE A 119 5.24 12.27 -2.90
CA PHE A 119 4.34 11.53 -3.79
C PHE A 119 3.90 12.32 -5.03
N ALA A 120 3.66 13.64 -4.92
CA ALA A 120 3.07 14.44 -6.01
C ALA A 120 3.40 15.93 -5.94
#